data_AF-A0A6C0M0G8-F1
#
_entry.id   AF-A0A6C0M0G8-F1
#
_cell.length_a   1.000
_cell.length_b   1.000
_cell.length_c   1.000
_cell.angle_alpha   90.00
_cell.angle_beta   90.00
_cell.angle_gamma   90.00
#
_symmetry.space_group_name_H-M   'P 1'
#
loop_
_entity.id
_entity.type
_entity.pdbx_description
1 polymer ?
#
loop_
_entity_poly.entity_id
_entity_poly.type
_entity_poly.pdbx_seq_one_letter_code
_entity_poly.pdbx_strand_id
1 'polypeptide(L)'
;SSNTKMSNKKWIDVVLQHAENELKIMNLDKIEVGSTIIKLIRGLHEISGNHPQVMKSMVQSISDLIDEKPISPITEDDFKLETHCEGGQMFEVWRCTRYPSVYKVDGKYYDDRAIVYKTSHESLDRQYIYQGGMSSKQEISLPYTVSEKVVIV
;
A
#
# COMPACT_ATOMS: atom_id res chain seq x y z
N SER A 1 48.04 4.87 -14.81
CA SER A 1 47.53 4.56 -13.45
C SER A 1 46.51 5.59 -13.04
N SER A 2 45.48 5.15 -12.29
CA SER A 2 44.42 5.93 -11.63
C SER A 2 43.07 6.16 -12.36
N ASN A 3 42.50 5.14 -13.01
CA ASN A 3 41.04 5.18 -13.29
C ASN A 3 40.28 3.85 -13.06
N THR A 4 40.90 2.90 -12.36
CA THR A 4 40.36 1.55 -12.13
C THR A 4 40.01 1.30 -10.65
N LYS A 5 39.61 2.36 -9.92
CA LYS A 5 39.19 2.27 -8.49
C LYS A 5 37.71 2.60 -8.24
N MET A 6 36.92 2.87 -9.29
CA MET A 6 35.45 2.96 -9.20
C MET A 6 34.76 1.61 -9.48
N SER A 7 35.50 0.49 -9.56
CA SER A 7 35.01 -0.70 -10.27
C SER A 7 34.44 -1.85 -9.43
N ASN A 8 34.03 -1.71 -8.16
CA ASN A 8 33.36 -2.82 -7.46
C ASN A 8 32.65 -2.48 -6.13
N LYS A 9 32.02 -1.30 -5.99
CA LYS A 9 31.03 -1.17 -4.90
C LYS A 9 29.80 -1.97 -5.29
N LYS A 10 29.39 -2.95 -4.48
CA LYS A 10 28.10 -3.62 -4.72
C LYS A 10 27.04 -2.52 -4.68
N TRP A 11 26.06 -2.58 -5.59
CA TRP A 11 24.98 -1.58 -5.69
C TRP A 11 24.37 -1.26 -4.31
N ILE A 12 24.20 -2.28 -3.46
CA ILE A 12 23.69 -2.13 -2.10
C ILE A 12 24.56 -1.24 -1.20
N ASP A 13 25.89 -1.28 -1.34
CA ASP A 13 26.80 -0.44 -0.53
C ASP A 13 26.59 1.04 -0.85
N VAL A 14 26.28 1.37 -2.10
CA VAL A 14 25.96 2.74 -2.53
C VAL A 14 24.64 3.21 -1.94
N VAL A 15 23.61 2.35 -1.95
CA VAL A 15 22.28 2.64 -1.39
C VAL A 15 22.37 2.86 0.12
N LEU A 16 23.07 1.98 0.84
CA LEU A 16 23.22 2.09 2.29
C LEU A 16 24.00 3.34 2.68
N GLN A 17 25.10 3.64 1.97
CA GLN A 17 25.87 4.85 2.23
C GLN A 17 25.02 6.12 2.01
N HIS A 18 24.19 6.14 0.97
CA HIS A 18 23.27 7.24 0.71
C HIS A 18 22.24 7.38 1.84
N ALA A 19 21.57 6.29 2.23
CA ALA A 19 20.60 6.29 3.32
C ALA A 19 21.20 6.75 4.65
N GLU A 20 22.40 6.27 5.02
CA GLU A 20 23.09 6.69 6.24
C GLU A 20 23.41 8.21 6.25
N ASN A 21 23.77 8.78 5.10
CA ASN A 21 24.05 10.20 4.99
C ASN A 21 22.77 11.05 5.15
N GLU A 22 21.68 10.66 4.48
CA GLU A 22 20.38 11.35 4.60
C GLU A 22 19.85 11.28 6.04
N LEU A 23 19.94 10.12 6.69
CA LEU A 23 19.51 9.95 8.08
C LEU A 23 20.33 10.82 9.06
N LYS A 24 21.63 11.00 8.82
CA LYS A 24 22.47 11.92 9.59
C LYS A 24 22.08 13.38 9.41
N ILE A 25 21.79 13.80 8.17
CA ILE A 25 21.33 15.16 7.87
C ILE A 25 20.04 15.46 8.64
N MET A 26 19.14 14.49 8.74
CA MET A 26 17.89 14.62 9.49
C MET A 26 18.03 14.37 11.02
N ASN A 27 19.24 14.10 11.52
CA ASN A 27 19.50 13.66 12.91
C ASN A 27 18.72 12.39 13.33
N LEU A 28 18.25 11.59 12.37
CA LEU A 28 17.54 10.33 12.61
C LEU A 28 18.49 9.18 12.96
N ASP A 29 19.79 9.33 12.67
CA ASP A 29 20.85 8.41 13.07
C ASP A 29 21.03 8.31 14.59
N LYS A 30 20.54 9.31 15.35
CA LYS A 30 20.62 9.38 16.81
C LYS A 30 19.46 8.66 17.52
N ILE A 31 18.48 8.15 16.77
CA ILE A 31 17.31 7.45 17.31
C ILE A 31 17.14 6.08 16.64
N GLU A 32 16.33 5.23 17.27
CA GLU A 32 16.15 3.84 16.84
C GLU A 32 15.69 3.71 15.38
N VAL A 33 14.81 4.62 14.94
CA VAL A 33 14.29 4.70 13.57
C VAL A 33 15.40 4.66 12.52
N GLY A 34 16.48 5.42 12.68
CA GLY A 34 17.57 5.43 11.70
C GLY A 34 18.21 4.06 11.53
N SER A 35 18.51 3.38 12.64
CA SER A 35 19.08 2.03 12.60
C SER A 35 18.12 0.99 12.02
N THR A 36 16.82 1.14 12.28
CA THR A 36 15.76 0.26 11.76
C THR A 36 15.61 0.39 10.25
N ILE A 37 15.66 1.61 9.71
CA ILE A 37 15.62 1.85 8.25
C ILE A 37 16.80 1.15 7.55
N ILE A 38 18.02 1.29 8.09
CA ILE A 38 19.21 0.64 7.52
C ILE A 38 19.10 -0.89 7.57
N LYS A 39 18.63 -1.45 8.70
CA LYS A 39 18.39 -2.89 8.83
C LYS A 39 17.35 -3.39 7.83
N LEU A 40 16.26 -2.65 7.64
CA LEU A 40 15.22 -2.98 6.67
C LEU A 40 15.78 -3.01 5.24
N ILE A 41 16.54 -1.99 4.83
CA ILE A 41 17.16 -1.95 3.49
C ILE A 41 18.06 -3.18 3.26
N ARG A 42 18.87 -3.55 4.27
CA ARG A 42 19.72 -4.75 4.20
C ARG A 42 18.91 -6.03 4.08
N GLY A 43 17.90 -6.22 4.93
CA GLY A 43 17.05 -7.41 4.89
C GLY A 43 16.30 -7.55 3.56
N LEU A 44 15.77 -6.45 3.03
CA LEU A 44 15.13 -6.44 1.72
C LEU A 44 16.11 -6.83 0.61
N HIS A 45 17.37 -6.37 0.66
CA HIS A 45 18.41 -6.75 -0.28
C HIS A 45 18.80 -8.24 -0.16
N GLU A 46 18.90 -8.77 1.06
CA GLU A 46 19.21 -10.19 1.28
C GLU A 46 18.15 -11.11 0.68
N ILE A 47 16.86 -10.72 0.77
CA ILE A 47 15.75 -11.49 0.21
C ILE A 47 15.65 -11.32 -1.31
N SER A 48 15.74 -10.08 -1.80
CA SER A 48 15.46 -9.76 -3.21
C SER A 48 16.68 -9.73 -4.10
N GLY A 49 17.90 -9.79 -3.55
CA GLY A 49 19.14 -9.56 -4.28
C GLY A 49 19.23 -8.13 -4.81
N ASN A 50 19.91 -7.94 -5.95
CA ASN A 50 20.06 -6.64 -6.60
C ASN A 50 18.83 -6.28 -7.47
N HIS A 51 17.62 -6.44 -6.92
CA HIS A 51 16.36 -6.13 -7.61
C HIS A 51 15.61 -4.98 -6.90
N PRO A 52 15.96 -3.71 -7.17
CA PRO A 52 15.40 -2.55 -6.48
C PRO A 52 13.87 -2.46 -6.56
N GLN A 53 13.27 -2.90 -7.68
CA GLN A 53 11.82 -2.87 -7.85
C GLN A 53 11.11 -3.85 -6.92
N VAL A 54 11.70 -5.03 -6.68
CA VAL A 54 11.16 -6.01 -5.74
C VAL A 54 11.22 -5.47 -4.31
N MET A 55 12.34 -4.82 -3.93
CA MET A 55 12.45 -4.15 -2.63
C MET A 55 11.36 -3.08 -2.45
N LYS A 56 11.13 -2.25 -3.47
CA LYS A 56 10.08 -1.22 -3.44
C LYS A 56 8.68 -1.84 -3.32
N SER A 57 8.39 -2.92 -4.05
CA SER A 57 7.12 -3.63 -3.92
C SER A 57 6.92 -4.22 -2.51
N MET A 58 7.97 -4.75 -1.87
CA MET A 58 7.90 -5.23 -0.49
C MET A 58 7.63 -4.10 0.50
N VAL A 59 8.25 -2.93 0.33
CA VAL A 59 7.95 -1.75 1.14
C VAL A 59 6.51 -1.30 0.94
N GLN A 60 6.00 -1.33 -0.31
CA GLN A 60 4.60 -1.04 -0.58
C GLN A 60 3.68 -2.03 0.15
N SER A 61 3.97 -3.33 0.14
CA SER A 61 3.18 -4.31 0.89
C SER A 61 3.19 -4.05 2.40
N ILE A 62 4.30 -3.58 2.97
CA ILE A 62 4.34 -3.16 4.39
C ILE A 62 3.41 -1.96 4.60
N SER A 63 3.45 -0.96 3.71
CA SER A 63 2.54 0.18 3.76
C SER A 63 1.07 -0.25 3.66
N ASP A 64 0.76 -1.19 2.77
CA ASP A 64 -0.60 -1.70 2.59
C ASP A 64 -1.08 -2.44 3.85
N LEU A 65 -0.21 -3.23 4.50
CA LEU A 65 -0.52 -3.89 5.76
C LEU A 65 -0.76 -2.91 6.91
N ILE A 66 0.00 -1.81 6.97
CA ILE A 66 -0.23 -0.73 7.96
C ILE A 66 -1.61 -0.09 7.75
N ASP A 67 -2.05 0.04 6.50
CA ASP A 67 -3.39 0.52 6.13
C ASP A 67 -4.49 -0.56 6.28
N GLU A 68 -4.17 -1.72 6.86
CA GLU A 68 -5.07 -2.88 6.97
C GLU A 68 -5.62 -3.39 5.62
N LYS A 69 -4.87 -3.16 4.54
CA LYS A 69 -5.24 -3.66 3.21
C LYS A 69 -4.75 -5.09 3.00
N PRO A 70 -5.54 -5.93 2.32
CA PRO A 70 -5.11 -7.26 1.93
C PRO A 70 -4.02 -7.17 0.86
N ILE A 71 -2.92 -7.88 1.07
CA ILE A 71 -1.82 -8.01 0.10
C ILE A 71 -1.92 -9.26 -0.80
N SER A 72 -2.98 -10.05 -0.62
CA SER A 72 -3.34 -11.17 -1.51
C SER A 72 -4.74 -10.94 -2.07
N PRO A 73 -5.07 -11.54 -3.24
CA PRO A 73 -6.38 -11.36 -3.84
C PRO A 73 -7.52 -11.73 -2.88
N ILE A 74 -8.59 -10.94 -2.92
CA ILE A 74 -9.86 -11.22 -2.28
C ILE A 74 -10.61 -12.24 -3.14
N THR A 75 -11.15 -13.28 -2.53
CA THR A 75 -11.97 -14.32 -3.19
C THR A 75 -13.36 -14.37 -2.59
N GLU A 76 -14.23 -15.24 -3.11
CA GLU A 76 -15.59 -15.42 -2.57
C GLU A 76 -15.60 -15.90 -1.11
N ASP A 77 -14.57 -16.64 -0.70
CA ASP A 77 -14.43 -17.17 0.66
C ASP A 77 -14.19 -16.06 1.72
N ASP A 78 -13.80 -14.86 1.28
CA ASP A 78 -13.56 -13.72 2.16
C ASP A 78 -14.85 -12.97 2.54
N PHE A 79 -16.03 -13.39 2.06
CA PHE A 79 -17.29 -12.68 2.29
C PHE A 79 -18.17 -13.38 3.32
N LYS A 80 -18.85 -12.57 4.16
CA LYS A 80 -19.88 -13.03 5.10
C LYS A 80 -21.11 -12.15 5.00
N LEU A 81 -22.27 -12.76 5.23
CA LEU A 81 -23.54 -12.03 5.33
C LEU A 81 -23.58 -11.26 6.65
N GLU A 82 -23.73 -9.95 6.56
CA GLU A 82 -23.90 -9.05 7.70
C GLU A 82 -25.28 -8.40 7.62
N THR A 83 -25.95 -8.31 8.77
CA THR A 83 -27.22 -7.58 8.87
C THR A 83 -26.97 -6.20 9.47
N HIS A 84 -27.39 -5.16 8.76
CA HIS A 84 -27.26 -3.77 9.15
C HIS A 84 -28.65 -3.17 9.43
N CYS A 85 -28.72 -2.22 10.36
CA CYS A 85 -29.93 -1.48 10.68
C CYS A 85 -29.66 0.01 10.43
N GLU A 86 -30.37 0.59 9.47
CA GLU A 86 -30.30 2.02 9.16
C GLU A 86 -31.71 2.59 9.04
N GLY A 87 -31.99 3.68 9.76
CA GLY A 87 -33.33 4.29 9.76
C GLY A 87 -34.45 3.38 10.24
N GLY A 88 -34.15 2.32 11.01
CA GLY A 88 -35.11 1.31 11.46
C GLY A 88 -35.43 0.22 10.43
N GLN A 89 -34.79 0.24 9.25
CA GLN A 89 -34.85 -0.83 8.26
C GLN A 89 -33.64 -1.75 8.38
N MET A 90 -33.91 -3.05 8.35
CA MET A 90 -32.88 -4.08 8.32
C MET A 90 -32.54 -4.39 6.87
N PHE A 91 -31.26 -4.40 6.53
CA PHE A 91 -30.78 -4.86 5.23
C PHE A 91 -29.59 -5.79 5.41
N GLU A 92 -29.47 -6.77 4.53
CA GLU A 92 -28.39 -7.73 4.53
C GLU A 92 -27.38 -7.39 3.42
N VAL A 93 -26.10 -7.46 3.74
CA VAL A 93 -25.01 -7.21 2.79
C VAL A 93 -23.95 -8.28 2.96
N TRP A 94 -23.49 -8.85 1.86
CA TRP A 94 -22.31 -9.72 1.86
C TRP A 94 -21.07 -8.83 1.88
N ARG A 95 -20.36 -8.76 2.99
CA ARG A 95 -19.19 -7.89 3.15
C ARG A 95 -17.90 -8.70 3.26
N CYS A 96 -16.83 -8.20 2.65
CA CYS A 96 -15.51 -8.80 2.79
C CYS A 96 -14.98 -8.60 4.21
N THR A 97 -14.59 -9.67 4.89
CA THR A 97 -14.09 -9.62 6.27
C THR A 97 -12.67 -9.07 6.38
N ARG A 98 -11.89 -9.16 5.29
CA ARG A 98 -10.49 -8.66 5.24
C ARG A 98 -10.39 -7.22 4.80
N TYR A 99 -11.42 -6.71 4.12
CA TYR A 99 -11.45 -5.34 3.61
C TYR A 99 -12.90 -4.84 3.51
N PRO A 100 -13.47 -4.28 4.60
CA PRO A 100 -14.90 -3.96 4.70
C PRO A 100 -15.45 -3.02 3.63
N SER A 101 -14.60 -2.23 2.96
CA SER A 101 -14.99 -1.38 1.82
C SER A 101 -15.40 -2.16 0.58
N VAL A 102 -15.07 -3.47 0.54
CA VAL A 102 -15.51 -4.41 -0.49
C VAL A 102 -16.73 -5.19 -0.04
N TYR A 103 -17.77 -5.22 -0.86
CA TYR A 103 -19.04 -5.88 -0.56
C TYR A 103 -19.77 -6.31 -1.82
N LYS A 104 -20.82 -7.12 -1.64
CA LYS A 104 -21.68 -7.63 -2.70
C LYS A 104 -23.13 -7.26 -2.46
N VAL A 105 -23.76 -6.72 -3.50
CA VAL A 105 -25.18 -6.36 -3.57
C VAL A 105 -25.70 -6.76 -4.95
N ASP A 106 -26.89 -7.36 -5.00
CA ASP A 106 -27.55 -7.78 -6.25
C ASP A 106 -26.66 -8.63 -7.19
N GLY A 107 -25.83 -9.50 -6.60
CA GLY A 107 -24.95 -10.41 -7.34
C GLY A 107 -23.65 -9.76 -7.86
N LYS A 108 -23.46 -8.46 -7.67
CA LYS A 108 -22.27 -7.71 -8.10
C LYS A 108 -21.39 -7.33 -6.92
N TYR A 109 -20.09 -7.26 -7.16
CA TYR A 109 -19.10 -6.85 -6.16
C TYR A 109 -18.71 -5.39 -6.38
N TYR A 110 -18.50 -4.67 -5.29
CA TYR A 110 -18.12 -3.26 -5.30
C TYR A 110 -16.98 -3.01 -4.32
N ASP A 111 -16.14 -2.04 -4.63
CA ASP A 111 -15.20 -1.41 -3.69
C ASP A 111 -15.51 0.08 -3.61
N ASP A 112 -15.96 0.55 -2.45
CA ASP A 112 -16.28 1.98 -2.20
C ASP A 112 -15.02 2.87 -2.10
N ARG A 113 -13.82 2.29 -2.10
CA ARG A 113 -12.52 2.96 -2.00
C ARG A 113 -11.60 2.72 -3.19
N ALA A 114 -12.12 2.18 -4.29
CA ALA A 114 -11.33 1.89 -5.50
C ALA A 114 -10.68 3.13 -6.13
N ILE A 115 -11.24 4.33 -5.95
CA ILE A 115 -10.62 5.60 -6.36
C ILE A 115 -10.36 6.48 -5.13
N VAL A 116 -9.12 6.93 -4.99
CA VAL A 116 -8.69 7.85 -3.95
C VAL A 116 -8.34 9.20 -4.54
N TYR A 117 -8.86 10.26 -3.94
CA TYR A 117 -8.58 11.64 -4.32
C TYR A 117 -7.53 12.24 -3.40
N LYS A 118 -6.55 12.93 -3.97
CA LYS A 118 -5.47 13.61 -3.25
C LYS A 118 -5.27 15.02 -3.78
N THR A 119 -4.83 15.94 -2.93
CA THR A 119 -4.46 17.31 -3.32
C THR A 119 -3.12 17.38 -4.05
N SER A 120 -2.24 16.39 -3.83
CA SER A 120 -0.97 16.26 -4.55
C SER A 120 -0.48 14.81 -4.48
N HIS A 121 0.53 14.47 -5.28
CA HIS A 121 1.16 13.15 -5.24
C HIS A 121 1.85 12.84 -3.90
N GLU A 122 2.31 13.87 -3.20
CA GLU A 122 3.03 13.76 -1.93
C GLU A 122 2.09 13.78 -0.72
N SER A 123 0.82 14.13 -0.93
CA SER A 123 -0.15 14.20 0.15
C SER A 123 -0.47 12.82 0.73
N LEU A 124 -0.44 12.76 2.07
CA LEU A 124 -0.97 11.66 2.84
C LEU A 124 -2.50 11.75 3.00
N ASP A 125 -3.08 12.91 2.69
CA ASP A 125 -4.53 13.10 2.75
C ASP A 125 -5.20 12.25 1.68
N ARG A 126 -6.18 11.46 2.10
CA ARG A 126 -6.95 10.55 1.25
C ARG A 126 -8.41 10.93 1.37
N GLN A 127 -9.03 11.24 0.25
CA GLN A 127 -10.45 11.56 0.18
C GLN A 127 -11.18 10.51 -0.66
N TYR A 128 -12.33 10.08 -0.15
CA TYR A 128 -13.25 9.18 -0.84
C TYR A 128 -14.59 9.87 -1.03
N ILE A 129 -15.10 9.88 -2.26
CA ILE A 129 -16.34 10.54 -2.63
C ILE A 129 -17.40 9.46 -2.84
N TYR A 130 -18.49 9.46 -2.07
CA TYR A 130 -19.48 8.38 -2.17
C TYR A 130 -20.64 8.69 -3.13
N GLN A 131 -20.82 9.95 -3.51
CA GLN A 131 -21.97 10.40 -4.30
C GLN A 131 -21.57 11.23 -5.53
N GLY A 132 -22.37 11.15 -6.58
CA GLY A 132 -22.17 11.91 -7.82
C GLY A 132 -21.20 11.27 -8.82
N GLY A 133 -20.88 12.01 -9.88
CA GLY A 133 -20.08 11.51 -11.01
C GLY A 133 -18.60 11.24 -10.70
N MET A 134 -18.11 11.66 -9.52
CA MET A 134 -16.75 11.42 -9.03
C MET A 134 -16.73 10.33 -7.95
N SER A 135 -17.65 9.36 -7.99
CA SER A 135 -17.73 8.35 -6.94
C SER A 135 -16.48 7.47 -6.90
N SER A 136 -15.94 7.29 -5.70
CA SER A 136 -14.87 6.35 -5.36
C SER A 136 -15.30 4.89 -5.52
N LYS A 137 -16.61 4.64 -5.47
CA LYS A 137 -17.19 3.31 -5.65
C LYS A 137 -17.00 2.82 -7.08
N GLN A 138 -16.42 1.64 -7.24
CA GLN A 138 -16.31 0.94 -8.52
C GLN A 138 -16.88 -0.48 -8.40
N GLU A 139 -17.51 -0.95 -9.49
CA GLU A 139 -17.83 -2.38 -9.65
C GLU A 139 -16.53 -3.14 -9.91
N ILE A 140 -16.34 -4.27 -9.23
CA ILE A 140 -15.12 -5.10 -9.31
C ILE A 140 -15.48 -6.53 -9.69
N SER A 141 -14.46 -7.32 -10.05
CA SER A 141 -14.59 -8.75 -10.30
C SER A 141 -13.63 -9.52 -9.42
N LEU A 142 -14.06 -10.68 -8.91
CA LEU A 142 -13.21 -11.58 -8.14
C LEU A 142 -12.47 -12.56 -9.08
N PRO A 143 -11.23 -12.98 -8.73
CA PRO A 143 -10.45 -12.55 -7.57
C PRO A 143 -9.98 -11.09 -7.72
N TYR A 144 -10.08 -10.32 -6.64
CA TYR A 144 -9.81 -8.88 -6.65
C TYR A 144 -8.57 -8.53 -5.83
N THR A 145 -7.55 -7.96 -6.47
CA THR A 145 -6.41 -7.36 -5.75
C THR A 145 -6.74 -5.90 -5.48
N VAL A 146 -6.76 -5.50 -4.20
CA VAL A 146 -7.01 -4.12 -3.81
C VAL A 146 -5.95 -3.22 -4.45
N SER A 147 -6.43 -2.29 -5.28
CA SER A 147 -5.58 -1.33 -5.97
C SER A 147 -6.35 -0.04 -6.12
N GLU A 148 -5.87 1.00 -5.43
CA GLU A 148 -6.51 2.30 -5.48
C GLU A 148 -6.00 3.09 -6.68
N LYS A 149 -6.92 3.54 -7.52
CA LYS A 149 -6.61 4.53 -8.54
C LYS A 149 -6.50 5.90 -7.87
N VAL A 150 -5.32 6.51 -7.93
CA VAL A 150 -5.09 7.87 -7.42
C VAL A 150 -5.52 8.89 -8.47
N VAL A 151 -6.36 9.84 -8.07
CA VAL A 151 -6.72 11.03 -8.85
C VAL A 151 -6.27 12.27 -8.08
N ILE A 152 -5.50 13.14 -8.73
CA ILE A 152 -5.12 14.43 -8.17
C ILE A 152 -6.19 15.46 -8.52
N VAL A 153 -6.64 16.22 -7.52
CA VAL A 153 -7.67 17.26 -7.62
C VAL A 153 -7.16 18.61 -7.15
#